data_AF-I4YR00-F1
#
_entry.id   AF-I4YR00-F1
#
_cell.length_a   1.000
_cell.length_b   1.000
_cell.length_c   1.000
_cell.angle_alpha   90.00
_cell.angle_beta   90.00
_cell.angle_gamma   90.00
#
_symmetry.space_group_name_H-M   'P 1'
#
loop_
_entity.id
_entity.type
_entity.pdbx_description
1 polymer ?
#
loop_
_entity_poly.entity_id
_entity_poly.type
_entity_poly.pdbx_seq_one_letter_code
_entity_poly.pdbx_strand_id
1 'polypeptide(L)' 'MLSITKMATQDGTFTIYVDAKAVAWGLTTSAADDLIATLLRAPDFADVML' A
#
# COMPACT_ATOMS: atom_id res chain seq x y z
N MET A 1 5.51 -6.78 11.61
CA MET A 1 6.27 -5.91 10.69
C MET A 1 5.51 -5.96 9.37
N LEU A 2 4.82 -4.88 9.00
CA LEU A 2 3.98 -4.85 7.80
C LEU A 2 4.87 -4.90 6.55
N SER A 3 4.60 -5.83 5.63
CA SER A 3 5.34 -5.94 4.36
C SER A 3 4.54 -5.31 3.22
N ILE A 4 5.02 -4.17 2.72
CA ILE A 4 4.38 -3.43 1.63
C ILE A 4 5.10 -3.74 0.31
N THR A 5 4.35 -4.16 -0.72
CA THR A 5 4.87 -4.48 -2.06
C THR A 5 4.13 -3.68 -3.12
N LYS A 6 4.87 -3.01 -4.01
CA LYS A 6 4.36 -2.33 -5.20
C LYS A 6 4.59 -3.21 -6.43
N MET A 7 3.52 -3.62 -7.11
CA MET A 7 3.60 -4.44 -8.32
C MET A 7 3.06 -3.65 -9.52
N ALA A 8 3.84 -3.59 -10.61
CA ALA A 8 3.37 -3.02 -11.87
C ALA A 8 2.45 -4.00 -12.61
N THR A 9 1.43 -3.46 -13.27
CA THR A 9 0.50 -4.19 -14.15
C THR A 9 0.85 -3.95 -15.61
N GLN A 10 0.39 -4.81 -16.52
CA GLN A 10 0.65 -4.67 -17.95
C GLN A 10 0.04 -3.38 -18.55
N ASP A 11 -1.03 -2.87 -17.96
CA ASP A 11 -1.71 -1.63 -18.38
C ASP A 11 -0.98 -0.35 -17.93
N GLY A 12 0.21 -0.46 -17.31
CA GLY A 12 0.98 0.69 -16.84
C GLY A 12 0.51 1.28 -15.50
N THR A 13 -0.40 0.59 -14.81
CA THR A 13 -0.84 0.94 -13.45
C THR A 13 -0.15 0.06 -12.40
N PHE A 14 -0.37 0.35 -11.12
CA PHE A 14 0.24 -0.34 -9.99
C PHE A 14 -0.82 -0.90 -9.03
N THR A 15 -0.47 -2.04 -8.43
CA THR A 15 -1.21 -2.68 -7.34
C THR A 15 -0.34 -2.66 -6.09
N ILE A 16 -0.91 -2.24 -4.96
CA ILE A 16 -0.24 -2.26 -3.65
C ILE A 16 -0.73 -3.45 -2.84
N TYR A 17 0.22 -4.21 -2.32
CA TYR A 17 -0.01 -5.33 -1.41
C TYR A 17 0.53 -4.99 -0.03
N VAL A 18 -0.23 -5.33 1.00
CA VAL A 18 0.19 -5.28 2.41
C VAL A 18 0.03 -6.69 2.96
N ASP A 19 1.10 -7.30 3.44
CA ASP A 19 1.12 -8.69 3.96
C ASP A 19 0.51 -9.68 2.95
N ALA A 20 0.95 -9.57 1.69
CA ALA A 20 0.46 -10.33 0.53
C ALA A 20 -1.03 -10.14 0.17
N LYS A 21 -1.77 -9.27 0.87
CA LYS A 21 -3.13 -8.87 0.52
C LYS A 21 -3.12 -7.62 -0.34
N ALA A 22 -3.75 -7.68 -1.52
CA ALA A 22 -3.96 -6.49 -2.33
C ALA A 22 -4.93 -5.53 -1.64
N VAL A 23 -4.50 -4.28 -1.46
CA VAL A 23 -5.28 -3.22 -0.78
C VAL A 23 -5.72 -2.11 -1.74
N ALA A 24 -5.05 -1.98 -2.89
CA ALA A 24 -5.38 -1.00 -3.92
C ALA A 24 -4.88 -1.47 -5.29
N TRP A 25 -5.65 -1.17 -6.34
CA TRP A 25 -5.38 -1.53 -7.75
C TRP A 25 -5.53 -0.32 -8.66
N GLY A 26 -4.93 -0.38 -9.85
CA GLY A 26 -5.15 0.64 -10.89
C GLY A 26 -4.51 2.00 -10.56
N LEU A 27 -3.51 2.03 -9.68
CA LEU A 27 -2.87 3.28 -9.27
C LEU A 27 -1.89 3.78 -10.33
N THR A 28 -1.84 5.09 -10.51
CA THR A 28 -0.71 5.71 -11.21
C THR A 28 0.55 5.61 -10.35
N THR A 29 1.74 5.78 -10.95
CA THR A 29 3.01 5.76 -10.21
C THR A 29 2.97 6.68 -8.99
N SER A 30 2.59 7.95 -9.18
CA SER A 30 2.53 8.93 -8.09
C SER A 30 1.53 8.54 -7.00
N ALA A 31 0.33 8.06 -7.37
CA ALA A 31 -0.66 7.63 -6.38
C ALA A 31 -0.21 6.40 -5.59
N ALA A 32 0.52 5.48 -6.24
CA ALA A 32 1.10 4.32 -5.57
C ALA A 32 2.18 4.73 -4.56
N ASP A 33 3.04 5.69 -4.92
CA ASP A 33 4.09 6.18 -4.03
C ASP A 33 3.53 6.97 -2.83
N ASP A 34 2.52 7.83 -3.03
CA ASP A 34 1.81 8.52 -1.95
C ASP A 34 1.10 7.56 -0.99
N LEU A 35 0.47 6.50 -1.52
CA LEU A 35 -0.18 5.48 -0.71
C LEU A 35 0.84 4.72 0.16
N ILE A 36 1.99 4.33 -0.42
CA ILE A 36 3.06 3.67 0.33
C ILE A 36 3.59 4.60 1.42
N ALA A 37 3.85 5.88 1.12
CA ALA A 37 4.29 6.85 2.11
C ALA A 37 3.29 7.01 3.26
N THR A 38 1.99 7.00 2.95
CA THR A 38 0.92 7.04 3.96
C THR A 38 0.91 5.77 4.81
N LEU A 39 1.01 4.59 4.20
CA LEU A 39 1.02 3.31 4.92
C LEU A 39 2.26 3.13 5.81
N LEU A 40 3.41 3.66 5.40
CA LEU A 40 4.63 3.68 6.21
C LEU A 40 4.57 4.69 7.36
N ARG A 41 3.81 5.78 7.18
CA ARG A 41 3.61 6.82 8.20
C ARG A 41 2.49 6.53 9.16
N ALA A 42 1.59 5.61 8.83
CA ALA A 42 0.58 5.14 9.77
C ALA A 42 1.31 4.31 10.84
N PRO A 43 1.56 4.85 12.06
CA PRO A 43 1.86 3.95 13.17
C PRO A 43 0.65 3.04 13.28
N ASP A 44 0.93 1.75 13.29
CA ASP A 44 0.07 0.66 13.73
C ASP A 44 -1.27 1.08 14.36
N PHE A 45 -2.37 0.40 13.98
CA PHE A 45 -3.66 0.39 14.68
C PHE A 45 -3.56 -0.15 16.13
N ALA A 46 -2.46 0.10 16.83
CA ALA A 46 -2.15 -0.32 18.20
C ALA A 46 -2.90 0.47 19.27
N ASP A 47 -3.82 1.37 18.90
CA ASP A 47 -4.61 2.21 19.82
C ASP A 47 -6.12 2.14 19.54
N VAL A 48 -6.64 0.98 19.14
CA VAL A 48 -8.11 0.73 19.17
C VAL A 48 -8.39 -0.59 19.90
N MET A 49 -7.94 -0.68 21.15
CA MET A 49 -8.53 -1.56 22.15
C MET A 49 -8.18 -1.03 23.56
N LEU A 50 -8.93 -0.04 24.02
CA LEU A 50 -9.14 0.29 25.43
C LEU A 50 -10.55 -0.15 25.82
#